data_AF-A0A161PJP6-F1
#
_entry.id   AF-A0A161PJP6-F1
#
_cell.length_a   1.000
_cell.length_b   1.000
_cell.length_c   1.000
_cell.angle_alpha   90.00
_cell.angle_beta   90.00
_cell.angle_gamma   90.00
#
_symmetry.space_group_name_H-M   'P 1'
#
loop_
_entity.id
_entity.type
_entity.pdbx_description
1 polymer ?
#
loop_
_entity_poly.entity_id
_entity_poly.type
_entity_poly.pdbx_seq_one_letter_code
_entity_poly.pdbx_strand_id
1 'polypeptide(L)'
;MSKIFDGRFTADHHEKLTVFMIGMRINKWWKIHKWWPVFVAMPPMIRELSVNKQLGCLSMESFFGLRTSFLLQYWRSEEELLAYAKDGTHLKAWKRFNQLVRNNDAVGIYHETYLIDKGQNESLYYNMPAFGLGKASKAIPVTPSLNTARQRLQSR
;
A
#
# COMPACT_ATOMS: atom_id res chain seq x y z
N MET A 1 -11.24 -13.46 -11.75
CA MET A 1 -11.10 -13.79 -10.31
C MET A 1 -9.64 -14.15 -10.05
N SER A 2 -9.05 -13.61 -8.97
CA SER A 2 -7.68 -13.97 -8.57
C SER A 2 -7.63 -15.42 -8.10
N LYS A 3 -6.58 -16.17 -8.49
CA LYS A 3 -6.35 -17.53 -8.00
C LYS A 3 -6.19 -17.51 -6.48
N ILE A 4 -6.95 -18.37 -5.80
CA ILE A 4 -6.82 -18.60 -4.36
C ILE A 4 -5.75 -19.67 -4.14
N PHE A 5 -4.88 -19.44 -3.15
CA PHE A 5 -3.90 -20.43 -2.71
C PHE A 5 -4.40 -21.09 -1.44
N ASP A 6 -4.82 -22.35 -1.55
CA ASP A 6 -5.32 -23.14 -0.43
C ASP A 6 -4.18 -23.51 0.53
N GLY A 7 -4.44 -23.39 1.83
CA GLY A 7 -3.47 -23.65 2.89
C GLY A 7 -2.76 -22.39 3.39
N ARG A 8 -1.63 -22.60 4.08
CA ARG A 8 -0.89 -21.57 4.81
C ARG A 8 0.36 -21.14 4.07
N PHE A 9 0.49 -19.84 3.84
CA PHE A 9 1.64 -19.23 3.18
C PHE A 9 2.20 -18.06 4.01
N THR A 10 3.48 -17.76 3.83
CA THR A 10 4.15 -16.55 4.33
C THR A 10 4.87 -15.88 3.18
N ALA A 11 5.08 -14.56 3.26
CA ALA A 11 6.02 -13.87 2.38
C ALA A 11 7.44 -14.43 2.59
N ASP A 12 8.24 -14.49 1.55
CA ASP A 12 9.65 -14.82 1.53
C ASP A 12 10.44 -13.53 1.23
N HIS A 13 10.63 -12.71 2.25
CA HIS A 13 11.25 -11.40 2.15
C HIS A 13 12.25 -11.19 3.31
N HIS A 14 13.48 -10.83 2.98
CA HIS A 14 14.62 -10.78 3.90
C HIS A 14 15.33 -9.42 3.91
N GLU A 15 14.84 -8.47 3.14
CA GLU A 15 15.45 -7.15 2.99
C GLU A 15 14.68 -6.12 3.82
N LYS A 16 15.27 -4.92 3.94
CA LYS A 16 14.53 -3.76 4.43
C LYS A 16 13.40 -3.43 3.45
N LEU A 17 12.31 -2.88 3.97
CA LEU A 17 11.20 -2.41 3.15
C LEU A 17 10.50 -1.22 3.80
N THR A 18 9.78 -0.47 2.98
CA THR A 18 8.97 0.65 3.45
C THR A 18 7.50 0.35 3.19
N VAL A 19 6.68 0.40 4.24
CA VAL A 19 5.22 0.30 4.12
C VAL A 19 4.67 1.71 4.10
N PHE A 20 3.97 2.06 3.02
CA PHE A 20 3.33 3.36 2.88
C PHE A 20 1.81 3.18 2.82
N MET A 21 1.13 3.81 3.75
CA MET A 21 -0.31 3.80 3.89
C MET A 21 -0.82 5.19 3.53
N ILE A 22 -1.75 5.30 2.60
CA ILE A 22 -2.35 6.58 2.22
C ILE A 22 -3.84 6.42 1.99
N GLY A 23 -4.62 7.44 2.34
CA GLY A 23 -6.03 7.41 2.08
C GLY A 23 -6.71 8.74 2.26
N MET A 24 -8.03 8.72 2.05
CA MET A 24 -8.90 9.86 2.30
C MET A 24 -10.09 9.45 3.16
N ARG A 25 -10.62 10.41 3.91
CA ARG A 25 -11.85 10.26 4.69
C ARG A 25 -12.86 11.32 4.29
N ILE A 26 -14.08 10.90 3.93
CA ILE A 26 -15.19 11.79 3.64
C ILE A 26 -15.83 12.22 4.96
N ASN A 27 -15.66 13.50 5.29
CA ASN A 27 -16.21 14.12 6.50
C ASN A 27 -17.67 14.57 6.30
N LYS A 28 -18.02 15.05 5.10
CA LYS A 28 -19.36 15.58 4.77
C LYS A 28 -19.90 14.94 3.48
N TRP A 29 -20.69 13.88 3.62
CA TRP A 29 -21.14 13.04 2.50
C TRP A 29 -21.94 13.82 1.44
N TRP A 30 -22.78 14.76 1.89
CA TRP A 30 -23.62 15.59 1.01
C TRP A 30 -22.82 16.60 0.17
N LYS A 31 -21.57 16.92 0.54
CA LYS A 31 -20.72 17.85 -0.23
C LYS A 31 -19.98 17.12 -1.36
N ILE A 32 -20.72 16.44 -2.24
CA ILE A 32 -20.17 15.62 -3.34
C ILE A 32 -19.19 16.41 -4.21
N HIS A 33 -19.54 17.64 -4.57
CA HIS A 33 -18.69 18.54 -5.34
C HIS A 33 -17.34 18.88 -4.67
N LYS A 34 -17.20 18.67 -3.36
CA LYS A 34 -15.95 18.89 -2.63
C LYS A 34 -15.10 17.63 -2.47
N TRP A 35 -15.71 16.47 -2.21
CA TRP A 35 -14.94 15.24 -1.94
C TRP A 35 -14.73 14.38 -3.20
N TRP A 36 -15.66 14.41 -4.16
CA TRP A 36 -15.55 13.61 -5.40
C TRP A 36 -14.32 13.97 -6.25
N PRO A 37 -13.98 15.26 -6.48
CA PRO A 37 -12.77 15.60 -7.22
C PRO A 37 -11.47 15.10 -6.57
N VAL A 38 -11.43 15.02 -5.23
CA VAL A 38 -10.28 14.49 -4.49
C VAL A 38 -10.19 12.98 -4.69
N PHE A 39 -11.32 12.28 -4.63
CA PHE A 39 -11.39 10.83 -4.83
C PHE A 39 -10.87 10.41 -6.21
N VAL A 40 -11.25 11.12 -7.28
CA VAL A 40 -10.84 10.79 -8.66
C VAL A 40 -9.42 11.24 -9.02
N ALA A 41 -8.73 11.96 -8.14
CA ALA A 41 -7.35 12.39 -8.37
C ALA A 41 -6.30 11.31 -8.03
N MET A 42 -6.64 10.32 -7.21
CA MET A 42 -5.74 9.22 -6.81
C MET A 42 -5.54 8.11 -7.86
N PRO A 43 -6.56 7.66 -8.63
CA PRO A 43 -6.42 6.52 -9.55
C PRO A 43 -5.33 6.66 -10.64
N PRO A 44 -5.08 7.84 -11.24
CA PRO A 44 -3.98 8.01 -12.19
C PRO A 44 -2.61 7.68 -11.57
N MET A 45 -2.43 8.04 -10.30
CA MET A 45 -1.22 7.87 -9.51
C MET A 45 -0.97 6.37 -9.23
N ILE A 46 -2.02 5.68 -8.80
CA ILE A 46 -2.03 4.21 -8.60
C ILE A 46 -1.70 3.49 -9.91
N ARG A 47 -2.28 3.95 -11.04
CA ARG A 47 -2.05 3.35 -12.36
C ARG A 47 -0.59 3.50 -12.78
N GLU A 48 0.02 4.67 -12.60
CA GLU A 48 1.43 4.90 -12.91
C GLU A 48 2.33 3.93 -12.13
N LEU A 49 2.11 3.79 -10.82
CA LEU A 49 2.85 2.85 -9.97
C LEU A 49 2.65 1.39 -10.40
N SER A 50 1.45 1.03 -10.86
CA SER A 50 1.16 -0.34 -11.31
C SER A 50 1.87 -0.72 -12.62
N VAL A 51 2.09 0.26 -13.51
CA VAL A 51 2.73 0.06 -14.82
C VAL A 51 4.26 0.14 -14.68
N ASN A 52 4.76 1.09 -13.90
CA ASN A 52 6.18 1.37 -13.76
C ASN A 52 6.74 0.78 -12.46
N LYS A 53 6.82 -0.55 -12.39
CA LYS A 53 7.41 -1.26 -11.23
C LYS A 53 8.87 -0.85 -10.92
N GLN A 54 9.56 -0.24 -11.89
CA GLN A 54 10.91 0.30 -11.71
C GLN A 54 10.96 1.50 -10.74
N LEU A 55 9.82 2.13 -10.44
CA LEU A 55 9.73 3.23 -9.49
C LEU A 55 9.90 2.79 -8.03
N GLY A 56 9.95 1.48 -7.75
CA GLY A 56 10.23 0.95 -6.41
C GLY A 56 9.02 0.41 -5.64
N CYS A 57 7.81 0.66 -6.13
CA CYS A 57 6.58 0.09 -5.58
C CYS A 57 6.46 -1.41 -5.96
N LEU A 58 6.61 -2.28 -4.98
CA LEU A 58 6.57 -3.74 -5.11
C LEU A 58 5.14 -4.27 -5.25
N SER A 59 4.23 -3.73 -4.44
CA SER A 59 2.84 -4.18 -4.34
C SER A 59 1.97 -3.08 -3.76
N MET A 60 0.68 -3.11 -4.10
CA MET A 60 -0.32 -2.24 -3.51
C MET A 60 -1.67 -2.93 -3.40
N GLU A 61 -2.44 -2.57 -2.38
CA GLU A 61 -3.79 -3.06 -2.12
C GLU A 61 -4.70 -1.87 -1.78
N SER A 62 -5.83 -1.77 -2.49
CA SER A 62 -6.82 -0.71 -2.29
C SER A 62 -8.03 -1.24 -1.55
N PHE A 63 -8.44 -0.55 -0.51
CA PHE A 63 -9.61 -0.85 0.31
C PHE A 63 -10.51 0.38 0.36
N PHE A 64 -11.81 0.14 0.22
CA PHE A 64 -12.81 1.19 0.26
C PHE A 64 -13.83 0.85 1.33
N GLY A 65 -13.82 1.61 2.42
CA GLY A 65 -14.88 1.61 3.41
C GLY A 65 -15.97 2.64 3.08
N LEU A 66 -16.98 2.72 3.94
CA LEU A 66 -18.10 3.67 3.76
C LEU A 66 -17.67 5.14 3.79
N ARG A 67 -16.66 5.49 4.60
CA ARG A 67 -16.16 6.87 4.74
C ARG A 67 -14.71 7.02 4.37
N THR A 68 -13.95 5.95 4.41
CA THR A 68 -12.49 6.01 4.37
C THR A 68 -12.00 5.09 3.27
N SER A 69 -11.14 5.61 2.41
CA SER A 69 -10.31 4.78 1.54
C SER A 69 -8.98 4.53 2.23
N PHE A 70 -8.38 3.39 1.89
CA PHE A 70 -7.10 2.97 2.40
C PHE A 70 -6.33 2.31 1.26
N LEU A 71 -5.15 2.81 0.97
CA LEU A 71 -4.21 2.26 0.00
C LEU A 71 -2.96 1.86 0.76
N LEU A 72 -2.73 0.55 0.83
CA LEU A 72 -1.52 -0.05 1.36
C LEU A 72 -0.52 -0.22 0.23
N GLN A 73 0.72 0.24 0.41
CA GLN A 73 1.79 0.12 -0.57
C GLN A 73 3.04 -0.46 0.10
N TYR A 74 3.73 -1.33 -0.63
CA TYR A 74 5.02 -1.89 -0.25
C TYR A 74 6.08 -1.35 -1.20
N TRP A 75 7.10 -0.73 -0.63
CA TRP A 75 8.21 -0.11 -1.35
C TRP A 75 9.51 -0.81 -0.97
N ARG A 76 10.44 -0.91 -1.93
CA ARG A 76 11.77 -1.47 -1.66
C ARG A 76 12.58 -0.59 -0.72
N SER A 77 12.41 0.73 -0.79
CA SER A 77 13.12 1.65 0.10
C SER A 77 12.39 2.99 0.27
N GLU A 78 12.78 3.73 1.32
CA GLU A 78 12.25 5.07 1.58
C GLU A 78 12.72 6.08 0.53
N GLU A 79 13.93 5.91 0.00
CA GLU A 79 14.53 6.80 -0.98
C GLU A 79 13.76 6.71 -2.29
N GLU A 80 13.37 5.51 -2.73
CA GLU A 80 12.51 5.31 -3.91
C GLU A 80 11.11 5.92 -3.70
N LEU A 81 10.51 5.74 -2.51
CA LEU A 81 9.22 6.37 -2.15
C LEU A 81 9.31 7.90 -2.18
N LEU A 82 10.34 8.48 -1.57
CA LEU A 82 10.54 9.93 -1.51
C LEU A 82 10.89 10.50 -2.87
N ALA A 83 11.67 9.79 -3.69
CA ALA A 83 11.94 10.16 -5.07
C ALA A 83 10.63 10.21 -5.87
N TYR A 84 9.77 9.19 -5.77
CA TYR A 84 8.46 9.21 -6.43
C TYR A 84 7.55 10.35 -5.92
N ALA A 85 7.59 10.65 -4.62
CA ALA A 85 6.80 11.71 -4.03
C ALA A 85 7.26 13.12 -4.46
N LYS A 86 8.55 13.30 -4.75
CA LYS A 86 9.17 14.59 -5.10
C LYS A 86 9.32 14.82 -6.60
N ASP A 87 9.54 13.75 -7.37
CA ASP A 87 9.91 13.79 -8.78
C ASP A 87 9.00 12.87 -9.61
N GLY A 88 8.48 13.36 -10.75
CA GLY A 88 7.79 12.52 -11.74
C GLY A 88 6.55 13.12 -12.40
N THR A 89 5.99 12.35 -13.34
CA THR A 89 4.74 12.66 -14.09
C THR A 89 3.56 12.90 -13.15
N HIS A 90 3.59 12.21 -12.01
CA HIS A 90 2.65 12.30 -10.91
C HIS A 90 2.47 13.71 -10.31
N LEU A 91 3.47 14.59 -10.41
CA LEU A 91 3.44 15.91 -9.75
C LEU A 91 2.23 16.77 -10.12
N LYS A 92 1.72 16.66 -11.35
CA LYS A 92 0.49 17.35 -11.76
C LYS A 92 -0.74 16.84 -11.01
N ALA A 93 -0.86 15.52 -10.86
CA ALA A 93 -1.95 14.88 -10.11
C ALA A 93 -1.82 15.18 -8.61
N TRP A 94 -0.61 15.11 -8.06
CA TRP A 94 -0.33 15.47 -6.67
C TRP A 94 -0.61 16.94 -6.35
N LYS A 95 -0.16 17.86 -7.22
CA LYS A 95 -0.44 19.30 -7.06
C LYS A 95 -1.93 19.58 -7.10
N ARG A 96 -2.65 18.97 -8.04
CA ARG A 96 -4.12 19.07 -8.13
C ARG A 96 -4.78 18.51 -6.88
N PHE A 97 -4.34 17.35 -6.41
CA PHE A 97 -4.83 16.73 -5.18
C PHE A 97 -4.64 17.65 -3.97
N ASN A 98 -3.42 18.16 -3.77
CA ASN A 98 -3.10 19.10 -2.69
C ASN A 98 -3.95 20.38 -2.76
N GLN A 99 -4.18 20.91 -3.96
CA GLN A 99 -5.05 22.08 -4.16
C GLN A 99 -6.51 21.80 -3.78
N LEU A 100 -7.03 20.63 -4.14
CA LEU A 100 -8.42 20.24 -3.85
C LEU A 100 -8.66 19.92 -2.36
N VAL A 101 -7.63 19.49 -1.65
CA VAL A 101 -7.68 19.21 -0.21
C VAL A 101 -7.48 20.48 0.61
N ARG A 102 -6.68 21.44 0.11
CA ARG A 102 -6.44 22.71 0.80
C ARG A 102 -7.76 23.46 1.05
N ASN A 103 -7.99 23.87 2.29
CA ASN A 103 -9.21 24.56 2.74
C ASN A 103 -10.51 23.77 2.49
N ASN A 104 -10.44 22.43 2.48
CA ASN A 104 -11.60 21.57 2.25
C ASN A 104 -12.03 20.84 3.53
N ASP A 105 -13.16 21.25 4.10
CA ASP A 105 -13.75 20.65 5.29
C ASP A 105 -14.53 19.35 5.03
N ALA A 106 -14.80 19.03 3.75
CA ALA A 106 -15.61 17.87 3.36
C ALA A 106 -14.82 16.58 3.27
N VAL A 107 -13.49 16.65 3.15
CA VAL A 107 -12.60 15.51 2.95
C VAL A 107 -11.28 15.73 3.69
N GLY A 108 -10.85 14.71 4.42
CA GLY A 108 -9.52 14.63 5.02
C GLY A 108 -8.64 13.67 4.23
N ILE A 109 -7.33 13.83 4.38
CA ILE A 109 -6.34 12.90 3.84
C ILE A 109 -5.43 12.47 4.99
N TYR A 110 -4.88 11.26 4.89
CA TYR A 110 -3.86 10.79 5.81
C TYR A 110 -2.81 10.01 5.03
N HIS A 111 -1.61 9.98 5.57
CA HIS A 111 -0.60 9.04 5.17
C HIS A 111 0.22 8.61 6.39
N GLU A 112 0.75 7.40 6.35
CA GLU A 112 1.65 6.85 7.35
C GLU A 112 2.77 6.10 6.62
N THR A 113 4.00 6.31 7.05
CA THR A 113 5.18 5.65 6.47
C THR A 113 5.87 4.87 7.57
N TYR A 114 6.06 3.57 7.36
CA TYR A 114 6.75 2.67 8.28
C TYR A 114 7.99 2.11 7.61
N LEU A 115 9.14 2.32 8.26
CA LEU A 115 10.42 1.76 7.86
C LEU A 115 10.61 0.46 8.61
N ILE A 116 10.77 -0.64 7.89
CA ILE A 116 10.94 -1.96 8.49
C ILE A 116 12.32 -2.47 8.13
N ASP A 117 13.15 -2.64 9.16
CA ASP A 117 14.48 -3.22 8.98
C ASP A 117 14.40 -4.71 8.66
N LYS A 118 15.51 -5.23 8.16
CA LYS A 118 15.71 -6.67 7.95
C LYS A 118 15.37 -7.43 9.24
N GLY A 119 14.59 -8.50 9.11
CA GLY A 119 14.19 -9.34 10.25
C GLY A 119 13.01 -8.82 11.07
N GLN A 120 12.51 -7.61 10.80
CA GLN A 120 11.45 -6.98 11.59
C GLN A 120 10.05 -7.10 10.97
N ASN A 121 9.82 -8.12 10.14
CA ASN A 121 8.52 -8.39 9.53
C ASN A 121 8.14 -9.87 9.61
N GLU A 122 6.84 -10.13 9.75
CA GLU A 122 6.27 -11.45 9.56
C GLU A 122 4.92 -11.34 8.86
N SER A 123 4.52 -12.39 8.16
CA SER A 123 3.21 -12.45 7.52
C SER A 123 2.68 -13.87 7.51
N LEU A 124 1.35 -13.99 7.47
CA LEU A 124 0.65 -15.26 7.32
C LEU A 124 -0.58 -15.04 6.45
N TYR A 125 -0.76 -15.90 5.47
CA TYR A 125 -1.91 -15.93 4.57
C TYR A 125 -2.53 -17.32 4.64
N TYR A 126 -3.85 -17.40 4.81
CA TYR A 126 -4.58 -18.65 4.89
C TYR A 126 -5.74 -18.61 3.90
N ASN A 127 -5.75 -19.49 2.90
CA ASN A 127 -6.78 -19.52 1.83
C ASN A 127 -6.97 -18.16 1.16
N MET A 128 -5.88 -17.46 0.89
CA MET A 128 -5.89 -16.10 0.33
C MET A 128 -5.35 -16.12 -1.10
N PRO A 129 -5.78 -15.19 -1.96
CA PRO A 129 -5.02 -14.86 -3.16
C PRO A 129 -3.66 -14.25 -2.79
N ALA A 130 -2.78 -14.08 -3.79
CA ALA A 130 -1.55 -13.30 -3.60
C ALA A 130 -1.92 -11.89 -3.12
N PHE A 131 -1.43 -11.51 -1.95
CA PHE A 131 -1.84 -10.30 -1.24
C PHE A 131 -0.67 -9.69 -0.46
N GLY A 132 -0.73 -8.37 -0.27
CA GLY A 132 0.16 -7.65 0.64
C GLY A 132 1.65 -7.90 0.36
N LEU A 133 2.42 -8.22 1.41
CA LEU A 133 3.84 -8.53 1.31
C LEU A 133 4.09 -9.83 0.52
N GLY A 134 3.21 -10.83 0.60
CA GLY A 134 3.34 -12.09 -0.13
C GLY A 134 3.18 -11.93 -1.65
N LYS A 135 2.54 -10.84 -2.09
CA LYS A 135 2.49 -10.40 -3.49
C LYS A 135 3.66 -9.49 -3.86
N ALA A 136 4.16 -8.70 -2.91
CA ALA A 136 5.34 -7.86 -3.08
C ALA A 136 6.63 -8.69 -3.25
N SER A 137 6.67 -9.83 -2.58
CA SER A 137 7.74 -10.82 -2.65
C SER A 137 7.21 -12.13 -3.22
N LYS A 138 7.94 -13.22 -2.98
CA LYS A 138 7.44 -14.58 -3.21
C LYS A 138 6.61 -15.04 -2.00
N ALA A 139 5.50 -15.74 -2.22
CA ALA A 139 4.78 -16.45 -1.16
C ALA A 139 5.25 -17.91 -1.11
N ILE A 140 5.60 -18.40 0.07
CA ILE A 140 6.07 -19.79 0.30
C ILE A 140 5.15 -20.51 1.30
N PRO A 141 4.95 -21.83 1.16
CA PRO A 141 4.17 -22.61 2.12
C PRO A 141 4.76 -22.53 3.53
N VAL A 142 3.90 -22.50 4.54
CA VAL A 142 4.32 -22.57 5.94
C VAL A 142 4.68 -24.01 6.30
N THR A 143 5.95 -24.23 6.64
CA THR A 143 6.48 -25.50 7.15
C THR A 143 6.37 -25.57 8.68
N PRO A 144 6.62 -26.74 9.31
CA PRO A 144 6.69 -26.84 10.77
C PRO A 144 7.70 -25.87 11.42
N SER A 145 8.80 -25.54 10.73
CA SER A 145 9.79 -24.56 11.18
C SER A 145 9.34 -23.09 11.07
N LEU A 146 8.20 -22.81 10.42
CA LEU A 146 7.61 -21.47 10.23
C LEU A 146 6.21 -21.35 10.85
N ASN A 147 5.82 -22.30 11.70
CA ASN A 147 4.45 -22.45 12.17
C ASN A 147 3.97 -21.27 13.03
N THR A 148 4.85 -20.71 13.86
CA THR A 148 4.55 -19.58 14.75
C THR A 148 5.08 -18.25 14.20
N ALA A 149 4.48 -17.13 14.64
CA ALA A 149 4.96 -15.79 14.27
C ALA A 149 6.42 -15.57 14.68
N ARG A 150 6.80 -16.03 15.88
CA ARG A 150 8.18 -15.92 16.37
C ARG A 150 9.18 -16.68 15.49
N GLN A 151 8.84 -17.88 15.07
CA GLN A 151 9.67 -18.66 14.14
C GLN A 151 9.84 -17.95 12.79
N ARG A 152 8.76 -17.34 12.27
CA ARG A 152 8.83 -16.56 11.02
C ARG A 152 9.62 -15.27 11.15
N LEU A 153 9.63 -14.62 12.32
CA LEU A 153 10.48 -13.46 12.57
C LEU A 153 11.96 -13.87 12.64
N GLN A 154 12.26 -14.99 13.28
CA GLN A 154 13.63 -15.49 13.45
C GLN A 154 14.24 -16.05 12.17
N SER A 155 13.43 -16.47 11.19
CA SER A 155 13.90 -17.05 9.94
C SER A 155 14.26 -16.00 8.88
N ARG A 156 14.32 -14.71 9.21
CA ARG A 156 14.40 -13.58 8.28
C ARG A 156 15.79 -12.97 8.21
#